data_AF-A0A233VA30-F1
#
_entry.id   AF-A0A233VA30-F1
#
_cell.length_a   1.000
_cell.length_b   1.000
_cell.length_c   1.000
_cell.angle_alpha   90.00
_cell.angle_beta   90.00
_cell.angle_gamma   90.00
#
_symmetry.space_group_name_H-M   'P 1'
#
loop_
_entity.id
_entity.type
_entity.pdbx_description
1 polymer ?
#
loop_
_entity_poly.entity_id
_entity_poly.type
_entity_poly.pdbx_seq_one_letter_code
_entity_poly.pdbx_strand_id
1 'polypeptide(L)'
;MSRIFKETLQKFWGEDVEINEGSELTWMRQPHYYMGLYPYTYSAGLTIGTQVSKMIVEERKPAADRWLKALALGSTEDSVGIAKAAGVDITTDKPLKDTIEYIGKVIDDIEKYDK
;
A
#
# COMPACT_ATOMS: atom_id res chain seq x y z
N MET A 1 -8.02 13.87 20.35
CA MET A 1 -7.74 12.82 19.35
C MET A 1 -8.92 12.63 18.39
N SER A 2 -10.14 12.41 18.88
CA SER A 2 -11.32 12.18 18.03
C SER A 2 -11.58 13.26 16.98
N ARG A 3 -11.43 14.55 17.32
CA ARG A 3 -11.53 15.65 16.34
C ARG A 3 -10.58 15.47 15.14
N ILE A 4 -9.29 15.22 15.41
CA ILE A 4 -8.25 15.02 14.38
C ILE A 4 -8.58 13.81 13.51
N PHE A 5 -9.06 12.73 14.14
CA PHE A 5 -9.43 11.52 13.43
C PHE A 5 -10.64 11.75 12.51
N LYS A 6 -11.66 12.48 12.98
CA LYS A 6 -12.82 12.87 12.15
C LYS A 6 -12.40 13.71 10.94
N GLU A 7 -11.58 14.74 11.17
CA GLU A 7 -11.05 15.59 10.10
C GLU A 7 -10.24 14.77 9.07
N THR A 8 -9.48 13.76 9.54
CA THR A 8 -8.73 12.84 8.68
C THR A 8 -9.65 11.96 7.83
N LEU A 9 -10.71 11.40 8.42
CA LEU A 9 -11.72 10.62 7.68
C LEU A 9 -12.41 11.46 6.62
N GLN A 10 -12.86 12.68 6.98
CA GLN A 10 -13.51 13.60 6.05
C GLN A 10 -12.59 13.98 4.89
N LYS A 11 -11.30 14.23 5.17
CA LYS A 11 -10.32 14.51 4.12
C LYS A 11 -10.07 13.32 3.20
N PHE A 12 -10.05 12.10 3.74
CA PHE A 12 -9.78 10.88 2.97
C PHE A 12 -10.95 10.52 2.05
N TRP A 13 -12.18 10.57 2.56
CA TRP A 13 -13.37 10.14 1.84
C TRP A 13 -14.07 11.26 1.07
N GLY A 14 -13.79 12.53 1.35
CA GLY A 14 -14.43 13.65 0.68
C GLY A 14 -15.95 13.67 0.89
N GLU A 15 -16.69 13.94 -0.19
CA GLU A 15 -18.16 13.94 -0.20
C GLU A 15 -18.76 12.57 -0.53
N ASP A 16 -17.94 11.58 -0.90
CA ASP A 16 -18.39 10.26 -1.34
C ASP A 16 -18.92 9.38 -0.19
N VAL A 17 -18.56 9.70 1.06
CA VAL A 17 -18.97 8.93 2.25
C VAL A 17 -19.44 9.86 3.37
N GLU A 18 -20.64 9.59 3.91
CA GLU A 18 -21.16 10.26 5.10
C GLU A 18 -20.43 9.80 6.38
N ILE A 19 -19.79 10.73 7.09
CA ILE A 19 -19.09 10.46 8.35
C ILE A 19 -20.03 10.68 9.55
N ASN A 20 -20.73 9.60 9.93
CA ASN A 20 -21.69 9.59 11.03
C ASN A 20 -21.07 9.83 12.42
N GLU A 21 -21.88 10.31 13.37
CA GLU A 21 -21.49 10.44 14.78
C GLU A 21 -20.97 9.10 15.34
N GLY A 22 -19.88 9.15 16.11
CA GLY A 22 -19.19 7.98 16.66
C GLY A 22 -18.12 7.39 15.73
N SER A 23 -18.09 7.74 14.44
CA SER A 23 -17.02 7.34 13.51
C SER A 23 -15.66 7.87 13.98
N GLU A 24 -15.64 9.04 14.61
CA GLU A 24 -14.47 9.67 15.20
C GLU A 24 -13.87 8.91 16.40
N LEU A 25 -14.55 7.87 16.90
CA LEU A 25 -14.08 7.02 17.99
C LEU A 25 -13.46 5.71 17.49
N THR A 26 -13.51 5.44 16.17
CA THR A 26 -13.00 4.18 15.60
C THR A 26 -11.49 4.01 15.78
N TRP A 27 -10.72 5.09 15.92
CA TRP A 27 -9.29 5.03 16.24
C TRP A 27 -8.99 4.29 17.56
N MET A 28 -9.92 4.35 18.54
CA MET A 28 -9.74 3.71 19.85
C MET A 28 -9.71 2.18 19.74
N ARG A 29 -10.27 1.64 18.64
CA ARG A 29 -10.42 0.19 18.42
C ARG A 29 -9.23 -0.41 17.68
N GLN A 30 -8.29 0.42 17.18
CA GLN A 30 -7.18 -0.01 16.33
C GLN A 30 -5.92 -0.21 17.17
N PRO A 31 -5.52 -1.46 17.52
CA PRO A 31 -4.38 -1.70 18.39
C PRO A 31 -3.06 -1.19 17.78
N HIS A 32 -2.93 -1.27 16.45
CA HIS A 32 -1.73 -0.85 15.74
C HIS A 32 -1.44 0.66 15.85
N TYR A 33 -2.42 1.50 16.20
CA TYR A 33 -2.18 2.93 16.44
C TYR A 33 -1.38 3.20 17.70
N TYR A 34 -1.31 2.21 18.61
CA TYR A 34 -0.51 2.27 19.83
C TYR A 34 0.90 1.66 19.64
N MET A 35 1.25 1.27 18.41
CA MET A 35 2.55 0.69 18.04
C MET A 35 3.43 1.68 17.26
N GLY A 36 3.27 2.98 17.53
CA GLY A 36 3.99 4.04 16.83
C GLY A 36 3.63 4.12 15.35
N LEU A 37 4.63 4.09 14.48
CA LEU A 37 4.45 4.20 13.03
C LEU A 37 4.15 2.86 12.34
N TYR A 38 3.93 1.76 13.07
CA TYR A 38 3.68 0.45 12.44
C TYR A 38 2.62 0.44 11.30
N PRO A 39 1.48 1.16 11.38
CA PRO A 39 0.46 1.12 10.33
C PRO A 39 0.93 1.48 8.92
N TYR A 40 1.91 2.39 8.74
CA TYR A 40 2.35 2.76 7.39
C TYR A 40 3.01 1.58 6.65
N THR A 41 3.55 0.61 7.40
CA THR A 41 4.23 -0.56 6.82
C THR A 41 3.30 -1.39 5.93
N TYR A 42 1.99 -1.41 6.19
CA TYR A 42 1.02 -2.04 5.30
C TYR A 42 0.94 -1.33 3.94
N SER A 43 0.92 0.00 3.93
CA SER A 43 0.90 0.79 2.68
C SER A 43 2.21 0.61 1.89
N ALA A 44 3.35 0.61 2.59
CA ALA A 44 4.65 0.33 1.98
C ALA A 44 4.73 -1.10 1.41
N GLY A 45 4.27 -2.09 2.18
CA GLY A 45 4.22 -3.50 1.78
C GLY A 45 3.31 -3.75 0.58
N LEU A 46 2.12 -3.14 0.54
CA LEU A 46 1.20 -3.21 -0.59
C LEU A 46 1.80 -2.57 -1.85
N THR A 47 2.52 -1.45 -1.70
CA THR A 47 3.24 -0.79 -2.81
C THR A 47 4.28 -1.74 -3.40
N ILE A 48 5.15 -2.33 -2.57
CA ILE A 48 6.17 -3.28 -3.02
C ILE A 48 5.52 -4.50 -3.67
N GLY A 49 4.54 -5.11 -3.00
CA GLY A 49 3.86 -6.31 -3.48
C GLY A 49 3.17 -6.11 -4.82
N THR A 50 2.53 -4.95 -5.02
CA THR A 50 1.87 -4.61 -6.30
C THR A 50 2.89 -4.47 -7.42
N GLN A 51 3.98 -3.72 -7.21
CA GLN A 51 5.02 -3.55 -8.23
C GLN A 51 5.71 -4.87 -8.58
N VAL A 52 6.04 -5.68 -7.57
CA VAL A 52 6.64 -7.01 -7.79
C VAL A 52 5.68 -7.93 -8.54
N SER A 53 4.40 -7.93 -8.19
CA SER A 53 3.39 -8.73 -8.90
C SER A 53 3.29 -8.35 -10.37
N LYS A 54 3.26 -7.04 -10.69
CA LYS A 54 3.26 -6.55 -12.08
C LYS A 54 4.50 -7.02 -12.85
N MET A 55 5.69 -6.86 -12.26
CA MET A 55 6.94 -7.34 -12.87
C MET A 55 6.89 -8.85 -13.13
N ILE A 56 6.33 -9.66 -12.23
CA ILE A 56 6.17 -11.11 -12.43
C ILE A 56 5.21 -11.43 -13.59
N VAL A 57 4.12 -10.68 -13.73
CA VAL A 57 3.17 -10.87 -14.84
C VAL A 57 3.82 -10.51 -16.18
N GLU A 58 4.58 -9.43 -16.23
CA GLU A 58 5.19 -8.90 -17.45
C GLU A 58 6.47 -9.66 -17.85
N GLU A 59 7.42 -9.79 -16.92
CA GLU A 59 8.75 -10.36 -17.18
C GLU A 59 8.81 -11.87 -16.94
N ARG A 60 7.84 -12.47 -16.23
CA ARG A 60 7.81 -13.89 -15.88
C ARG A 60 8.98 -14.31 -14.99
N LYS A 61 9.75 -15.32 -15.43
CA LYS A 61 10.81 -15.97 -14.64
C LYS A 61 11.87 -14.97 -14.11
N PRO A 62 12.42 -14.04 -14.91
CA PRO A 62 13.34 -13.01 -14.41
C PRO A 62 12.88 -12.28 -13.14
N ALA A 63 11.64 -11.79 -13.09
CA ALA A 63 11.12 -11.09 -11.93
C ALA A 63 10.84 -12.03 -10.75
N ALA A 64 10.34 -13.24 -11.02
CA ALA A 64 10.16 -14.26 -9.99
C ALA A 64 11.49 -14.65 -9.32
N ASP A 65 12.56 -14.79 -10.09
CA ASP A 65 13.90 -15.07 -9.57
C ASP A 65 14.43 -13.93 -8.68
N ARG A 66 14.18 -12.66 -9.05
CA ARG A 66 14.52 -11.50 -8.20
C ARG A 66 13.74 -11.51 -6.89
N TRP A 67 12.44 -11.81 -6.96
CA TRP A 67 11.60 -11.91 -5.77
C TRP A 67 12.05 -13.01 -4.82
N LEU A 68 12.39 -14.20 -5.33
CA LEU A 68 12.93 -15.30 -4.52
C LEU A 68 14.25 -14.92 -3.85
N LYS A 69 15.13 -14.19 -4.54
CA LYS A 69 16.36 -13.66 -3.94
C LYS A 69 16.07 -12.68 -2.81
N ALA A 70 15.12 -11.75 -3.00
CA ALA A 70 14.72 -10.79 -1.97
C ALA A 70 14.18 -11.50 -0.72
N LEU A 71 13.33 -12.53 -0.90
CA LEU A 71 12.83 -13.34 0.21
C LEU A 71 13.94 -14.09 0.96
N ALA A 72 14.94 -14.60 0.24
CA ALA A 72 16.06 -15.32 0.83
C ALA A 72 16.97 -14.44 1.71
N LEU A 73 16.92 -13.12 1.58
CA LEU A 73 17.67 -12.20 2.45
C LEU A 73 17.15 -12.25 3.91
N GLY A 74 15.87 -12.59 4.11
CA GLY A 74 15.29 -12.65 5.45
C GLY A 74 15.56 -11.36 6.25
N SER A 75 16.06 -11.49 7.47
CA SER A 75 16.40 -10.37 8.35
C SER A 75 17.84 -9.88 8.23
N THR A 76 18.57 -10.26 7.18
CA THR A 76 19.98 -9.85 6.98
C THR A 76 20.12 -8.48 6.33
N GLU A 77 19.03 -7.95 5.76
CA GLU A 77 18.93 -6.64 5.12
C GLU A 77 17.77 -5.84 5.72
N ASP A 78 17.82 -4.51 5.58
CA ASP A 78 16.72 -3.64 5.98
C ASP A 78 15.59 -3.62 4.91
N SER A 79 14.48 -2.95 5.22
CA SER A 79 13.32 -2.89 4.33
C SER A 79 13.62 -2.24 2.98
N VAL A 80 14.55 -1.28 2.93
CA VAL A 80 14.95 -0.61 1.68
C VAL A 80 15.80 -1.56 0.84
N GLY A 81 16.75 -2.26 1.46
CA GLY A 81 17.59 -3.27 0.84
C GLY A 81 16.76 -4.41 0.24
N ILE A 82 15.82 -4.95 1.01
CA ILE A 82 14.92 -6.02 0.55
C ILE A 82 14.06 -5.56 -0.62
N ALA A 83 13.44 -4.37 -0.54
CA ALA A 83 12.62 -3.84 -1.62
C ALA A 83 13.44 -3.62 -2.90
N LYS A 84 14.65 -3.07 -2.76
CA LYS A 84 15.57 -2.84 -3.88
C LYS A 84 16.02 -4.15 -4.52
N ALA A 85 16.29 -5.20 -3.72
CA ALA A 85 16.59 -6.54 -4.23
C ALA A 85 15.43 -7.15 -5.02
N ALA A 86 14.18 -6.83 -4.66
CA ALA A 86 12.98 -7.19 -5.41
C ALA A 86 12.76 -6.32 -6.67
N GLY A 87 13.59 -5.29 -6.90
CA GLY A 87 13.49 -4.37 -8.03
C GLY A 87 12.64 -3.13 -7.76
N VAL A 88 12.33 -2.81 -6.51
CA VAL A 88 11.47 -1.69 -6.12
C VAL A 88 12.25 -0.67 -5.27
N ASP A 89 12.45 0.54 -5.78
CA ASP A 89 13.13 1.62 -5.04
C ASP A 89 12.15 2.49 -4.25
N ILE A 90 11.89 2.07 -3.01
CA ILE A 90 10.99 2.76 -2.07
C ILE A 90 11.59 4.03 -1.43
N THR A 91 12.79 4.46 -1.83
CA THR A 91 13.35 5.78 -1.43
C THR A 91 12.83 6.92 -2.31
N THR A 92 12.12 6.58 -3.39
CA THR A 92 11.46 7.51 -4.30
C THR A 92 9.94 7.39 -4.19
N ASP A 93 9.22 8.38 -4.70
CA ASP A 93 7.75 8.35 -4.76
C ASP A 93 7.21 7.50 -5.93
N LYS A 94 8.08 7.08 -6.85
CA LYS A 94 7.70 6.40 -8.09
C LYS A 94 6.93 5.10 -7.85
N PRO A 95 7.38 4.15 -7.00
CA PRO A 95 6.62 2.91 -6.78
C PRO A 95 5.21 3.15 -6.25
N LEU A 96 5.04 4.16 -5.40
CA LEU A 96 3.74 4.53 -4.86
C LEU A 96 2.83 5.09 -5.95
N LYS A 97 3.33 6.02 -6.77
CA LYS A 97 2.59 6.59 -7.91
C LYS A 97 2.19 5.52 -8.93
N ASP A 98 3.12 4.63 -9.28
CA ASP A 98 2.86 3.52 -10.22
C ASP A 98 1.83 2.53 -9.66
N THR A 99 1.77 2.36 -8.33
CA THR A 99 0.78 1.51 -7.64
C THR A 99 -0.59 2.15 -7.68
N ILE A 100 -0.69 3.45 -7.39
CA ILE A 100 -1.93 4.22 -7.49
C ILE A 100 -2.48 4.18 -8.92
N GLU A 101 -1.62 4.41 -9.92
CA GLU A 101 -2.02 4.35 -11.33
C GLU A 101 -2.54 2.95 -11.71
N TYR A 102 -1.88 1.89 -11.25
CA TYR A 102 -2.33 0.52 -11.51
C TYR A 102 -3.70 0.23 -10.88
N ILE A 103 -3.91 0.60 -9.61
CA ILE A 103 -5.20 0.43 -8.94
C ILE A 103 -6.29 1.21 -9.68
N GLY A 104 -6.00 2.43 -10.13
CA GLY A 104 -6.92 3.23 -10.95
C GLY A 104 -7.34 2.50 -12.22
N LYS A 105 -6.38 1.91 -12.96
CA LYS A 105 -6.71 1.09 -14.16
C LYS A 105 -7.57 -0.12 -13.83
N VAL A 106 -7.33 -0.78 -12.70
CA VAL A 106 -8.16 -1.92 -12.26
C VAL A 106 -9.60 -1.47 -11.97
N ILE A 107 -9.78 -0.30 -11.35
CA ILE A 107 -11.11 0.29 -11.13
C ILE A 107 -11.78 0.61 -12.48
N ASP A 108 -11.08 1.30 -13.39
CA ASP A 108 -11.59 1.60 -14.75
C ASP A 108 -12.01 0.34 -15.51
N ASP A 109 -11.26 -0.76 -15.34
CA ASP A 109 -11.58 -2.04 -15.97
C ASP A 109 -12.82 -2.68 -15.36
N ILE A 110 -13.03 -2.58 -14.04
CA ILE A 110 -14.24 -3.07 -13.37
C ILE A 110 -15.46 -2.28 -13.84
N GLU A 111 -15.38 -0.95 -13.92
CA GLU A 111 -16.49 -0.09 -14.36
C GLU A 111 -16.97 -0.39 -15.79
N LYS A 112 -16.11 -0.92 -16.67
CA LYS A 112 -16.52 -1.34 -18.02
C LYS A 112 -17.49 -2.52 -18.01
N TYR A 113 -17.49 -3.35 -16.96
CA TYR A 113 -18.38 -4.49 -16.83
C TYR A 113 -19.70 -4.15 -16.13
N ASP A 114 -19.84 -2.96 -15.57
CA ASP A 114 -21.04 -2.48 -14.88
C ASP A 114 -22.00 -1.72 -15.82
N LYS A 115 -21.75 -1.79 -17.14
CA LYS A 115 -22.62 -1.29 -18.22
C LYS A 115 -23.30 -2.44 -18.94
#